data_AF-S9W0Q6-F1
#
_entry.id   AF-S9W0Q6-F1
#
_cell.length_a   1.000
_cell.length_b   1.000
_cell.length_c   1.000
_cell.angle_alpha   90.00
_cell.angle_beta   90.00
_cell.angle_gamma   90.00
#
_symmetry.space_group_name_H-M   'P 1'
#
loop_
_entity.id
_entity.type
_entity.pdbx_description
1 polymer ?
#
loop_
_entity_poly.entity_id
_entity_poly.type
_entity_poly.pdbx_seq_one_letter_code
_entity_poly.pdbx_strand_id
1 'polypeptide(L)'
;MIELDTINPNNLKVLEVINQNTIPEGVRSFSPQYYKETVQVGSLAQYAYFNNVCVGAVRCKKETHNKSSKVQILSLGVLPAYRKYGAGTKLLEHAVNTAKDIGSKEIYVQLPQKLNAKDWFLRRGFTELSESSNEDTAVLNHPLY
;
A
#
# COMPACT_ATOMS: atom_id res chain seq x y z
N MET A 1 19.80 5.71 -4.41
CA MET A 1 19.23 4.34 -4.52
C MET A 1 18.05 4.26 -3.55
N ILE A 2 16.97 3.55 -3.88
CA ILE A 2 15.88 3.32 -2.91
C ILE A 2 16.16 2.01 -2.20
N GLU A 3 16.09 1.99 -0.88
CA GLU A 3 16.21 0.81 -0.05
C GLU A 3 14.89 0.54 0.66
N LEU A 4 14.60 -0.73 0.97
CA LEU A 4 13.38 -1.11 1.67
C LEU A 4 13.74 -1.70 3.02
N ASP A 5 12.98 -1.36 4.05
CA ASP A 5 13.23 -1.85 5.41
C ASP A 5 11.93 -2.09 6.19
N THR A 6 12.01 -2.96 7.17
CA THR A 6 10.87 -3.47 7.94
C THR A 6 10.32 -2.44 8.93
N ILE A 7 9.03 -2.57 9.23
CA ILE A 7 8.37 -1.80 10.28
C ILE A 7 8.41 -2.61 11.58
N ASN A 8 8.86 -1.98 12.66
CA ASN A 8 9.00 -2.58 13.98
C ASN A 8 8.46 -1.62 15.07
N PRO A 9 8.34 -2.06 16.35
CA PRO A 9 7.80 -1.20 17.40
C PRO A 9 8.54 0.13 17.59
N ASN A 10 9.86 0.15 17.36
CA ASN A 10 10.69 1.32 17.61
C ASN A 10 10.51 2.41 16.54
N ASN A 11 10.22 2.01 15.29
CA ASN A 11 10.05 2.92 14.17
C ASN A 11 8.59 3.13 13.75
N LEU A 12 7.61 2.56 14.47
CA LEU A 12 6.18 2.62 14.10
C LEU A 12 5.64 4.05 13.97
N LYS A 13 6.08 4.98 14.82
CA LYS A 13 5.67 6.40 14.75
C LYS A 13 6.05 7.07 13.43
N VAL A 14 7.08 6.57 12.75
CA VAL A 14 7.46 7.08 11.42
C VAL A 14 6.36 6.79 10.41
N LEU A 15 5.69 5.62 10.48
CA LEU A 15 4.56 5.27 9.62
C LEU A 15 3.39 6.23 9.81
N GLU A 16 3.10 6.61 11.06
CA GLU A 16 2.07 7.61 11.36
C GLU A 16 2.40 8.94 10.66
N VAL A 17 3.63 9.42 10.81
CA VAL A 17 4.08 10.68 10.17
C VAL A 17 4.04 10.57 8.64
N ILE A 18 4.49 9.46 8.05
CA ILE A 18 4.44 9.25 6.60
C ILE A 18 2.99 9.29 6.13
N ASN A 19 2.11 8.46 6.71
CA ASN A 19 0.69 8.46 6.35
C ASN A 19 0.08 9.85 6.52
N GLN A 20 0.49 10.57 7.56
CA GLN A 20 0.03 11.93 7.85
C GLN A 20 0.47 12.99 6.83
N ASN A 21 1.54 12.74 6.09
CA ASN A 21 2.07 13.68 5.11
C ASN A 21 1.84 13.23 3.66
N THR A 22 1.40 11.99 3.45
CA THR A 22 1.22 11.43 2.10
C THR A 22 -0.24 11.19 1.71
N ILE A 23 -1.12 10.93 2.67
CA ILE A 23 -2.52 10.55 2.42
C ILE A 23 -3.44 11.68 2.88
N PRO A 24 -4.31 12.25 2.04
CA PRO A 24 -5.17 13.38 2.43
C PRO A 24 -6.06 13.07 3.66
N GLU A 25 -6.31 14.08 4.48
CA GLU A 25 -7.07 13.94 5.74
C GLU A 25 -8.47 13.37 5.54
N GLY A 26 -9.19 13.78 4.48
CA GLY A 26 -10.53 13.27 4.15
C GLY A 26 -10.58 11.81 3.67
N VAL A 27 -9.42 11.16 3.50
CA VAL A 27 -9.29 9.74 3.12
C VAL A 27 -8.64 8.92 4.24
N ARG A 28 -7.99 9.60 5.18
CA ARG A 28 -7.16 8.97 6.21
C ARG A 28 -8.02 8.48 7.38
N SER A 29 -8.50 7.25 7.29
CA SER A 29 -9.17 6.56 8.40
C SER A 29 -8.31 5.43 8.97
N PHE A 30 -7.22 5.79 9.65
CA PHE A 30 -6.35 4.82 10.32
C PHE A 30 -6.61 4.81 11.82
N SER A 31 -7.15 3.70 12.32
CA SER A 31 -7.35 3.50 13.75
C SER A 31 -6.01 3.24 14.47
N PRO A 32 -5.91 3.43 15.79
CA PRO A 32 -4.73 2.99 16.55
C PRO A 32 -4.43 1.50 16.37
N GLN A 33 -5.46 0.69 16.13
CA GLN A 33 -5.34 -0.74 15.89
C GLN A 33 -4.59 -1.05 14.59
N TYR A 34 -4.83 -0.27 13.53
CA TYR A 34 -4.11 -0.41 12.26
C TYR A 34 -2.58 -0.32 12.45
N TYR A 35 -2.11 0.63 13.25
CA TYR A 35 -0.68 0.79 13.51
C TYR A 35 -0.13 -0.35 14.38
N LYS A 36 -0.85 -0.78 15.41
CA LYS A 36 -0.45 -1.93 16.24
C LYS A 36 -0.33 -3.22 15.43
N GLU A 37 -1.29 -3.50 14.56
CA GLU A 37 -1.29 -4.69 13.69
C GLU A 37 -0.19 -4.61 12.62
N THR A 38 0.25 -3.41 12.26
CA THR A 38 1.29 -3.24 11.22
C THR A 38 2.61 -3.90 11.60
N VAL A 39 2.97 -3.91 12.87
CA VAL A 39 4.18 -4.58 13.34
C VAL A 39 4.10 -6.11 13.16
N GLN A 40 2.89 -6.68 13.17
CA GLN A 40 2.68 -8.12 13.19
C GLN A 40 2.61 -8.76 11.79
N VAL A 41 2.49 -7.96 10.73
CA VAL A 41 2.30 -8.49 9.37
C VAL A 41 3.58 -8.75 8.58
N GLY A 42 4.74 -8.45 9.17
CA GLY A 42 6.05 -8.70 8.56
C GLY A 42 6.21 -8.00 7.21
N SER A 43 6.55 -8.77 6.17
CA SER A 43 6.87 -8.28 4.81
C SER A 43 5.71 -7.58 4.09
N LEU A 44 4.48 -7.72 4.59
CA LEU A 44 3.31 -6.98 4.10
C LEU A 44 3.30 -5.51 4.54
N ALA A 45 4.30 -5.08 5.31
CA ALA A 45 4.51 -3.68 5.65
C ALA A 45 5.99 -3.32 5.47
N GLN A 46 6.27 -2.24 4.74
CA GLN A 46 7.65 -1.85 4.47
C GLN A 46 7.79 -0.36 4.26
N TYR A 47 8.93 0.18 4.69
CA TYR A 47 9.36 1.53 4.40
C TYR A 47 10.18 1.58 3.11
N ALA A 48 10.20 2.76 2.48
CA ALA A 48 11.16 3.13 1.45
C ALA A 48 12.09 4.20 1.99
N TYR A 49 13.39 3.97 1.88
CA TYR A 49 14.46 4.89 2.24
C TYR A 49 15.13 5.44 0.99
N PHE A 50 15.34 6.75 0.97
CA PHE A 50 16.18 7.43 -0.01
C PHE A 50 17.31 8.12 0.74
N ASN A 51 18.55 7.69 0.53
CA ASN A 51 19.73 8.20 1.24
C ASN A 51 19.56 8.21 2.77
N ASN A 52 19.13 7.08 3.35
CA ASN A 52 18.89 6.89 4.80
C ASN A 52 17.75 7.74 5.39
N VAL A 53 16.97 8.45 4.57
CA VAL A 53 15.76 9.14 5.00
C VAL A 53 14.56 8.28 4.62
N CYS A 54 13.66 8.01 5.57
CA CYS A 54 12.39 7.35 5.27
C CYS A 54 11.50 8.32 4.47
N VAL A 55 11.13 7.94 3.25
CA VAL A 55 10.41 8.78 2.30
C VAL A 55 9.05 8.24 1.89
N GLY A 56 8.73 7.01 2.28
CA GLY A 56 7.46 6.39 1.96
C GLY A 56 7.25 5.07 2.70
N ALA A 57 6.03 4.56 2.62
CA ALA A 57 5.65 3.29 3.22
C ALA A 57 4.55 2.61 2.40
N VAL A 58 4.48 1.29 2.51
CA VAL A 58 3.36 0.47 2.05
C VAL A 58 2.89 -0.43 3.18
N ARG A 59 1.57 -0.63 3.25
CA ARG A 59 0.93 -1.56 4.18
C ARG A 59 -0.16 -2.34 3.46
N CYS A 60 -0.07 -3.67 3.54
CA CYS A 60 -0.95 -4.60 2.86
C CYS A 60 -1.60 -5.59 3.82
N LYS A 61 -2.90 -5.84 3.71
CA LYS A 61 -3.61 -6.85 4.50
C LYS A 61 -3.81 -8.12 3.69
N LYS A 62 -3.45 -9.27 4.25
CA LYS A 62 -3.83 -10.56 3.68
C LYS A 62 -5.28 -10.85 4.05
N GLU A 63 -6.10 -11.12 3.04
CA GLU A 63 -7.48 -11.57 3.21
C GLU A 63 -7.62 -13.00 2.70
N THR A 64 -8.28 -13.84 3.49
CA THR A 64 -8.50 -15.24 3.13
C THR A 64 -10.00 -15.51 3.16
N HIS A 65 -10.60 -15.68 1.99
CA HIS A 65 -12.02 -15.99 1.84
C HIS A 65 -12.17 -17.26 1.00
N ASN A 66 -12.87 -18.27 1.53
CA ASN A 66 -13.29 -19.49 0.82
C ASN A 66 -12.18 -20.12 -0.06
N LYS A 67 -11.00 -20.35 0.52
CA LYS A 67 -9.80 -20.93 -0.15
C LYS A 67 -9.11 -20.05 -1.20
N SER A 68 -9.56 -18.81 -1.39
CA SER A 68 -8.84 -17.80 -2.17
C SER A 68 -8.13 -16.83 -1.23
N SER A 69 -6.82 -16.63 -1.43
CA SER A 69 -6.06 -15.61 -0.72
C SER A 69 -5.90 -14.40 -1.63
N LYS A 70 -6.28 -13.24 -1.11
CA LYS A 70 -6.17 -11.93 -1.75
C LYS A 70 -5.33 -11.02 -0.87
N VAL A 71 -4.65 -10.04 -1.45
CA VAL A 71 -3.94 -9.00 -0.70
C VAL A 71 -4.56 -7.65 -0.98
N GLN A 72 -4.94 -6.93 0.06
CA GLN A 72 -5.40 -5.55 -0.04
C GLN A 72 -4.26 -4.58 0.28
N ILE A 73 -3.98 -3.61 -0.57
CA ILE A 73 -3.14 -2.46 -0.21
C ILE A 73 -3.99 -1.49 0.62
N LEU A 74 -3.68 -1.36 1.91
CA LEU A 74 -4.37 -0.46 2.83
C LEU A 74 -3.81 0.96 2.76
N SER A 75 -2.48 1.08 2.64
CA SER A 75 -1.83 2.36 2.42
C SER A 75 -0.61 2.19 1.53
N LEU A 76 -0.42 3.16 0.64
CA LEU A 76 0.80 3.32 -0.14
C LEU A 76 1.04 4.82 -0.28
N GLY A 77 2.13 5.29 0.32
CA GLY A 77 2.40 6.72 0.45
C GLY A 77 3.87 7.02 0.21
N VAL A 78 4.13 8.07 -0.56
CA VAL A 78 5.47 8.65 -0.74
C VAL A 78 5.37 10.16 -0.55
N LEU A 79 6.29 10.70 0.24
CA LEU A 79 6.41 12.13 0.50
C LEU A 79 6.49 12.91 -0.82
N PRO A 80 5.75 14.01 -0.99
CA PRO A 80 5.68 14.76 -2.25
C PRO A 80 7.05 15.08 -2.88
N ALA A 81 8.03 15.48 -2.06
CA ALA A 81 9.38 15.82 -2.50
C ALA A 81 10.16 14.65 -3.13
N TYR A 82 9.76 13.40 -2.83
CA TYR A 82 10.43 12.18 -3.29
C TYR A 82 9.59 11.39 -4.31
N ARG A 83 8.47 11.96 -4.77
CA ARG A 83 7.70 11.40 -5.88
C ARG A 83 8.54 11.48 -7.17
N LYS A 84 8.31 10.54 -8.09
CA LYS A 84 9.06 10.38 -9.37
C LYS A 84 10.51 9.89 -9.25
N TYR A 85 11.02 9.65 -8.04
CA TYR A 85 12.34 9.01 -7.80
C TYR A 85 12.28 7.48 -7.63
N GLY A 86 11.18 6.84 -8.06
CA GLY A 86 11.05 5.37 -8.06
C GLY A 86 10.60 4.73 -6.74
N ALA A 87 10.53 5.47 -5.63
CA ALA A 87 10.15 4.92 -4.31
C ALA A 87 8.80 4.19 -4.32
N GLY A 88 7.76 4.82 -4.89
CA GLY A 88 6.42 4.24 -4.94
C GLY A 88 6.33 3.00 -5.84
N THR A 89 7.08 2.98 -6.95
CA THR A 89 7.16 1.80 -7.81
C THR A 89 7.81 0.64 -7.05
N LYS A 90 8.94 0.89 -6.37
CA LYS A 90 9.65 -0.15 -5.61
C LYS A 90 8.82 -0.72 -4.46
N LEU A 91 8.06 0.13 -3.76
CA LEU A 91 7.10 -0.30 -2.73
C LEU A 91 5.98 -1.17 -3.31
N LEU A 92 5.44 -0.81 -4.47
CA LEU A 92 4.38 -1.58 -5.12
C LEU A 92 4.91 -2.93 -5.62
N GLU A 93 6.09 -2.96 -6.25
CA GLU A 93 6.74 -4.19 -6.70
C GLU A 93 6.97 -5.14 -5.53
N HIS A 94 7.46 -4.63 -4.39
CA HIS A 94 7.61 -5.43 -3.18
C HIS A 94 6.28 -6.00 -2.69
N ALA A 95 5.22 -5.20 -2.67
CA ALA A 95 3.89 -5.66 -2.26
C ALA A 95 3.35 -6.77 -3.20
N VAL A 96 3.54 -6.61 -4.52
CA VAL A 96 3.16 -7.61 -5.53
C VAL A 96 3.97 -8.90 -5.36
N ASN A 97 5.29 -8.81 -5.20
CA ASN A 97 6.15 -9.98 -5.00
C ASN A 97 5.82 -10.70 -3.69
N THR A 98 5.64 -9.96 -2.60
CA THR A 98 5.22 -10.52 -1.31
C THR A 98 3.88 -11.23 -1.43
N ALA A 99 2.91 -10.67 -2.18
CA ALA A 99 1.63 -11.30 -2.42
C ALA A 99 1.75 -12.62 -3.21
N LYS A 100 2.67 -12.68 -4.19
CA LYS A 100 2.97 -13.93 -4.91
C LYS A 100 3.61 -14.97 -3.99
N ASP A 101 4.58 -14.58 -3.17
CA ASP A 101 5.31 -15.48 -2.27
C ASP A 101 4.39 -16.13 -1.23
N ILE A 102 3.36 -15.42 -0.76
CA ILE A 102 2.37 -15.98 0.17
C ILE A 102 1.26 -16.80 -0.51
N GLY A 103 1.32 -16.99 -1.83
CA GLY A 103 0.36 -17.75 -2.63
C GLY A 103 -0.98 -17.04 -2.86
N SER A 104 -1.00 -15.71 -2.85
CA SER A 104 -2.22 -14.95 -3.17
C SER A 104 -2.45 -14.90 -4.68
N LYS A 105 -3.71 -15.03 -5.09
CA LYS A 105 -4.10 -15.04 -6.52
C LYS A 105 -4.22 -13.64 -7.11
N GLU A 106 -4.48 -12.65 -6.26
CA GLU A 106 -4.65 -11.26 -6.68
C GLU A 106 -4.27 -10.29 -5.56
N ILE A 107 -3.88 -9.09 -5.98
CA ILE A 107 -3.69 -7.93 -5.12
C ILE A 107 -4.65 -6.83 -5.57
N TYR A 108 -5.27 -6.11 -4.64
CA TYR A 108 -6.20 -5.02 -4.98
C TYR A 108 -6.02 -3.82 -4.06
N VAL A 109 -6.53 -2.67 -4.50
CA VAL A 109 -6.51 -1.41 -3.77
C VAL A 109 -7.87 -0.72 -3.91
N GLN A 110 -8.34 -0.11 -2.83
CA GLN A 110 -9.54 0.72 -2.83
C GLN A 110 -9.10 2.19 -2.76
N LEU A 111 -9.54 2.98 -3.74
CA LEU A 111 -9.16 4.38 -3.88
C LEU A 111 -10.43 5.23 -3.90
N PRO A 112 -10.56 6.26 -3.05
CA PRO A 112 -11.57 7.30 -3.25
C PRO A 112 -11.41 7.95 -4.62
N GLN A 113 -12.50 8.16 -5.35
CA GLN A 113 -12.42 8.76 -6.69
C GLN A 113 -11.82 10.18 -6.70
N LYS A 114 -11.93 10.89 -5.57
CA LYS A 114 -11.31 12.20 -5.35
C LYS A 114 -9.77 12.17 -5.41
N LEU A 115 -9.15 11.00 -5.25
CA LEU A 115 -7.71 10.82 -5.37
C LEU A 115 -7.33 10.53 -6.82
N ASN A 116 -6.54 11.42 -7.41
CA ASN A 116 -5.94 11.23 -8.74
C ASN A 116 -4.75 10.26 -8.70
N ALA A 117 -4.99 9.03 -8.23
CA ALA A 117 -4.02 7.95 -8.16
C ALA A 117 -4.36 6.78 -9.10
N LYS A 118 -5.58 6.73 -9.63
CA LYS A 118 -6.08 5.67 -10.50
C LYS A 118 -5.16 5.41 -11.70
N ASP A 119 -4.84 6.44 -12.47
CA ASP A 119 -3.96 6.33 -13.64
C ASP A 119 -2.58 5.77 -13.31
N TRP A 120 -2.07 6.04 -12.10
CA TRP A 120 -0.76 5.57 -11.66
C TRP A 120 -0.75 4.05 -11.45
N PHE A 121 -1.85 3.49 -10.93
CA PHE A 121 -2.04 2.05 -10.77
C PHE A 121 -2.35 1.36 -12.10
N LEU A 122 -3.22 1.95 -12.92
CA LEU A 122 -3.58 1.40 -14.25
C LEU A 122 -2.35 1.22 -15.15
N ARG A 123 -1.46 2.21 -15.18
CA ARG A 123 -0.18 2.13 -15.93
C ARG A 123 0.77 1.03 -15.43
N ARG A 124 0.49 0.45 -14.26
CA ARG A 124 1.31 -0.60 -13.60
C ARG A 124 0.60 -1.96 -13.59
N GLY A 125 -0.38 -2.16 -14.46
CA GLY A 125 -1.03 -3.46 -14.67
C GLY A 125 -2.26 -3.71 -13.80
N PHE A 126 -2.71 -2.72 -13.02
CA PHE A 126 -3.99 -2.83 -12.33
C PHE A 126 -5.14 -2.57 -13.30
N THR A 127 -6.26 -3.23 -13.08
CA THR A 127 -7.53 -3.07 -13.80
C THR A 127 -8.62 -2.63 -12.83
N GLU A 128 -9.57 -1.83 -13.30
CA GLU A 128 -10.71 -1.42 -12.47
C GLU A 128 -11.76 -2.52 -12.42
N LEU A 129 -12.19 -2.88 -11.22
CA LEU A 129 -13.35 -3.73 -10.99
C LEU A 129 -14.57 -2.84 -10.88
N SER A 130 -15.56 -3.08 -11.74
CA SER A 130 -16.81 -2.32 -11.81
C SER A 130 -17.79 -2.59 -10.65
N GLU A 131 -17.44 -3.47 -9.71
CA GLU A 131 -18.28 -3.83 -8.55
C GLU A 131 -17.83 -3.07 -7.30
N SER A 132 -18.05 -1.76 -7.26
CA SER A 132 -18.00 -0.98 -6.02
C SER A 132 -19.41 -0.62 -5.59
N SER A 133 -19.89 -1.19 -4.48
CA SER A 133 -21.20 -0.89 -3.87
C SER A 133 -21.33 0.56 -3.36
N ASN A 134 -20.24 1.35 -3.39
CA ASN A 134 -20.18 2.76 -2.98
C ASN A 134 -19.73 3.62 -4.16
N GLU A 135 -20.53 4.61 -4.55
CA GLU A 135 -20.30 5.49 -5.71
C GLU A 135 -19.01 6.34 -5.61
N ASP A 136 -18.47 6.53 -4.39
CA ASP A 136 -17.30 7.38 -4.13
C ASP A 136 -15.94 6.65 -4.19
N THR A 137 -15.91 5.32 -4.39
CA THR A 137 -14.67 4.52 -4.32
C THR A 137 -14.48 3.65 -5.56
N ALA A 138 -13.30 3.71 -6.17
CA ALA A 138 -12.88 2.81 -7.22
C ALA A 138 -12.06 1.65 -6.63
N VAL A 139 -12.33 0.43 -7.09
CA VAL A 139 -11.55 -0.76 -6.71
C VAL A 139 -10.70 -1.16 -7.90
N LEU A 140 -9.38 -1.25 -7.69
CA LEU A 140 -8.44 -1.70 -8.71
C LEU A 140 -7.83 -3.03 -8.29
N ASN A 141 -7.78 -4.02 -9.18
CA ASN A 141 -7.15 -5.32 -8.94
C ASN A 141 -6.01 -5.58 -9.92
N HIS A 142 -5.05 -6.40 -9.50
CA HIS A 142 -4.01 -6.95 -10.35
C HIS A 142 -3.96 -8.47 -10.12
N PRO A 143 -4.33 -9.28 -11.11
CA PRO A 143 -4.22 -10.74 -11.03
C PRO A 143 -2.74 -11.15 -11.00
N LEU A 144 -2.39 -12.15 -10.19
CA LEU A 144 -1.00 -12.60 -9.97
C LEU A 144 -0.68 -13.94 -10.65
N TYR A 145 -1.53 -14.39 -11.58
CA TYR A 145 -1.41 -15.65 -12.34
C TYR A 145 -0.16 -15.71 -13.21
#